data_AF-A0A8S3ZGX5-F1
#
_entry.id   AF-A0A8S3ZGX5-F1
#
_cell.length_a   1.000
_cell.length_b   1.000
_cell.length_c   1.000
_cell.angle_alpha   90.00
_cell.angle_beta   90.00
_cell.angle_gamma   90.00
#
_symmetry.space_group_name_H-M   'P 1'
#
loop_
_entity.id
_entity.type
_entity.pdbx_description
1 polymer ?
#
loop_
_entity_poly.entity_id
_entity_poly.type
_entity_poly.pdbx_seq_one_letter_code
_entity_poly.pdbx_strand_id
1 'polypeptide(L)'
;MESQPVVLEMAGNCDGTTKSNDAFVKDITTEGKQSDTFTDEGTSELVELPPLTYIDFIPECKESQTAGKEPSYADFGSVVDQANRWLLSALKFEVYKCETLSVKLSADYKPQTGQALLHVASNGKNSYLRILRLWLIPRTDSNSPAQQLGYITVLPDHASGSRTQVLNLFPGTTTTRNVVEVNLSSFDNVRTTVDRLNSQLQLKPLPGRVLTVETQTFKCLESGTCDKLNPEASLWSEAATTARLYLTGLRIFYVTGLPACEAIGFYDEVPEMFHSKDGLGLKVKFATVDQTLSKASHWLQRQQDVRVVSIQMIDVKLERTQVSNCTKVQCDPLQSGYTETPGLTEMRYTKILRIAYIKGKTLDNSPLYSGINLTSRLFIPARIKRRNFETFSQTMHQVASWLRTSGTPLLMCETTRYYCSRPDFVINGFQSYLMCI
;
A
#
# COMPACT_ATOMS: atom_id res chain seq x y z
N MET A 1 -31.82 -10.14 49.42
CA MET A 1 -31.13 -11.32 48.86
C MET A 1 -30.43 -10.86 47.59
N GLU A 2 -29.20 -10.38 47.76
CA GLU A 2 -28.32 -9.94 46.68
C GLU A 2 -27.55 -11.16 46.15
N SER A 3 -27.65 -11.43 44.86
CA SER A 3 -26.92 -12.49 44.18
C SER A 3 -25.66 -11.90 43.53
N GLN A 4 -24.50 -12.28 44.06
CA GLN A 4 -23.20 -11.99 43.44
C GLN A 4 -22.99 -12.86 42.19
N PRO A 5 -22.35 -12.33 41.12
CA PRO A 5 -21.88 -13.14 40.01
C PRO A 5 -20.49 -13.74 40.30
N VAL A 6 -20.38 -15.02 39.99
CA VAL A 6 -19.18 -15.85 40.07
C VAL A 6 -18.17 -15.44 38.98
N VAL A 7 -16.95 -15.09 39.41
CA VAL A 7 -15.80 -14.86 38.52
C VAL A 7 -15.14 -16.21 38.25
N LEU A 8 -15.13 -16.64 36.99
CA LEU A 8 -14.33 -17.77 36.52
C LEU A 8 -13.05 -17.21 35.87
N GLU A 9 -11.93 -17.33 36.57
CA GLU A 9 -10.59 -17.14 36.00
C GLU A 9 -10.26 -18.34 35.10
N MET A 10 -10.15 -18.09 33.80
CA MET A 10 -9.45 -18.99 32.88
C MET A 10 -8.21 -18.26 32.35
N ALA A 11 -7.06 -18.58 32.94
CA ALA A 11 -5.75 -18.19 32.45
C ALA A 11 -5.43 -18.99 31.18
N GLY A 12 -5.69 -18.40 30.01
CA GLY A 12 -5.18 -18.84 28.73
C GLY A 12 -4.04 -17.92 28.31
N ASN A 13 -2.79 -18.36 28.52
CA ASN A 13 -1.59 -17.65 28.11
C ASN A 13 -1.46 -17.68 26.57
N CYS A 14 -1.92 -16.63 25.90
CA CYS A 14 -1.61 -16.35 24.51
C CYS A 14 -0.45 -15.35 24.46
N ASP A 15 0.78 -15.87 24.42
CA ASP A 15 2.01 -15.09 24.32
C ASP A 15 2.15 -14.54 22.88
N GLY A 16 1.36 -13.50 22.57
CA GLY A 16 1.33 -12.79 21.30
C GLY A 16 2.49 -11.82 21.16
N THR A 17 3.72 -12.34 21.07
CA THR A 17 4.92 -11.51 21.00
C THR A 17 5.23 -11.01 19.58
N THR A 18 5.52 -9.71 19.49
CA THR A 18 6.24 -8.95 18.43
C THR A 18 7.65 -9.49 18.07
N LYS A 19 7.96 -10.75 18.42
CA LYS A 19 9.31 -11.34 18.39
C LYS A 19 9.94 -11.43 16.99
N SER A 20 9.18 -11.40 15.90
CA SER A 20 9.80 -11.57 14.56
C SER A 20 10.47 -10.31 14.02
N ASN A 21 10.06 -9.11 14.45
CA ASN A 21 10.69 -7.85 14.02
C ASN A 21 11.71 -7.33 15.04
N ASP A 22 11.52 -7.68 16.31
CA ASP A 22 12.55 -7.49 17.34
C ASP A 22 13.84 -8.24 16.98
N ALA A 23 13.78 -9.38 16.28
CA ALA A 23 14.96 -10.07 15.79
C ALA A 23 15.78 -9.24 14.79
N PHE A 24 15.14 -8.42 13.94
CA PHE A 24 15.85 -7.57 12.97
C PHE A 24 16.40 -6.30 13.61
N VAL A 25 15.64 -5.67 14.53
CA VAL A 25 16.16 -4.54 15.31
C VAL A 25 17.28 -5.01 16.25
N LYS A 26 17.16 -6.23 16.81
CA LYS A 26 18.23 -6.90 17.55
C LYS A 26 19.39 -7.28 16.62
N ASP A 27 19.20 -7.75 15.40
CA ASP A 27 20.34 -8.02 14.50
C ASP A 27 21.09 -6.72 14.16
N ILE A 28 20.40 -5.58 14.00
CA ILE A 28 21.02 -4.26 13.84
C ILE A 28 21.72 -3.77 15.13
N THR A 29 21.37 -4.30 16.31
CA THR A 29 21.92 -3.86 17.61
C THR A 29 22.71 -4.92 18.38
N THR A 30 22.82 -6.15 17.87
CA THR A 30 23.30 -7.33 18.63
C THR A 30 24.08 -8.34 17.76
N GLU A 31 24.68 -7.96 16.64
CA GLU A 31 25.76 -8.75 16.04
C GLU A 31 27.08 -8.44 16.75
N GLY A 32 27.38 -9.21 17.79
CA GLY A 32 28.61 -9.05 18.58
C GLY A 32 28.80 -10.10 19.67
N LYS A 33 28.58 -11.39 19.37
CA LYS A 33 29.04 -12.49 20.23
C LYS A 33 29.51 -13.68 19.38
N GLN A 34 30.65 -13.51 18.70
CA GLN A 34 31.60 -14.61 18.51
C GLN A 34 32.68 -14.45 19.59
N SER A 35 32.79 -15.45 20.45
CA SER A 35 33.79 -15.48 21.53
C SER A 35 35.15 -15.81 20.95
N ASP A 36 35.92 -14.80 20.57
CA ASP A 36 37.37 -14.88 20.51
C ASP A 36 37.93 -13.86 21.49
N THR A 37 38.66 -14.36 22.47
CA THR A 37 39.47 -13.60 23.43
C THR A 37 40.47 -12.73 22.67
N PHE A 38 40.11 -11.49 22.42
CA PHE A 38 41.01 -10.43 21.97
C PHE A 38 41.01 -9.29 22.99
N THR A 39 42.21 -8.84 23.33
CA THR A 39 42.53 -7.77 24.27
C THR A 39 41.91 -6.45 23.85
N ASP A 40 41.26 -5.83 24.84
CA ASP A 40 40.40 -4.65 24.78
C ASP A 40 41.23 -3.35 24.80
N GLU A 41 41.44 -2.76 23.62
CA GLU A 41 41.66 -1.32 23.46
C GLU A 41 40.52 -0.77 22.59
N GLY A 42 39.36 -0.63 23.23
CA GLY A 42 38.07 -0.32 22.63
C GLY A 42 37.97 1.09 22.02
N THR A 43 38.21 1.20 20.72
CA THR A 43 37.52 2.18 19.89
C THR A 43 36.07 1.73 19.71
N SER A 44 35.14 2.37 20.43
CA SER A 44 33.71 2.21 20.18
C SER A 44 33.39 2.72 18.78
N GLU A 45 33.51 1.85 17.77
CA GLU A 45 33.06 2.15 16.41
C GLU A 45 31.59 2.55 16.48
N LEU A 46 31.29 3.79 16.10
CA LEU A 46 29.93 4.27 15.97
C LEU A 46 29.26 3.42 14.88
N VAL A 47 28.37 2.52 15.30
CA VAL A 47 27.58 1.69 14.38
C VAL A 47 26.76 2.63 13.48
N GLU A 48 27.18 2.76 12.24
CA GLU A 48 26.50 3.60 11.25
C GLU A 48 25.12 3.00 10.93
N LEU A 49 24.07 3.79 11.13
CA LEU A 49 22.71 3.37 10.81
C LEU A 49 22.52 3.30 9.28
N PRO A 50 21.72 2.33 8.77
CA PRO A 50 21.47 2.25 7.34
C PRO A 50 20.73 3.51 6.85
N PRO A 51 20.99 3.97 5.61
CA PRO A 51 20.35 5.16 5.05
C PRO A 51 18.84 5.02 4.88
N LEU A 52 18.34 3.77 4.81
CA LEU A 52 16.93 3.43 4.78
C LEU A 52 16.74 2.07 5.46
N THR A 53 15.72 1.99 6.32
CA THR A 53 15.23 0.72 6.88
C THR A 53 13.70 0.74 6.96
N TYR A 54 13.11 -0.33 7.46
CA TYR A 54 11.66 -0.44 7.61
C TYR A 54 11.28 -1.19 8.88
N ILE A 55 10.03 -1.00 9.30
CA ILE A 55 9.38 -1.84 10.31
C ILE A 55 7.91 -2.06 9.94
N ASP A 56 7.44 -3.28 10.16
CA ASP A 56 6.05 -3.66 9.93
C ASP A 56 5.29 -3.78 11.24
N PHE A 57 4.08 -3.21 11.27
CA PHE A 57 3.12 -3.32 12.36
C PHE A 57 1.92 -4.14 11.87
N ILE A 58 1.71 -5.27 12.54
CA ILE A 58 0.68 -6.24 12.19
C ILE A 58 -0.48 -6.08 13.19
N PRO A 59 -1.74 -5.99 12.74
CA PRO A 59 -2.89 -5.98 13.64
C PRO A 59 -2.89 -7.19 14.60
N GLU A 60 -3.23 -6.93 15.87
CA GLU A 60 -3.35 -7.97 16.88
C GLU A 60 -4.57 -8.87 16.57
N CYS A 61 -4.42 -10.18 16.75
CA CYS A 61 -5.53 -11.13 16.64
C CYS A 61 -6.35 -11.10 17.94
N LYS A 62 -7.62 -10.68 17.87
CA LYS A 62 -8.50 -10.49 19.04
C LYS A 62 -9.11 -11.79 19.55
N GLU A 63 -9.40 -12.74 18.66
CA GLU A 63 -10.03 -14.02 19.01
C GLU A 63 -9.08 -15.17 18.70
N SER A 64 -8.96 -16.13 19.62
CA SER A 64 -8.21 -17.37 19.41
C SER A 64 -8.82 -18.16 18.25
N GLN A 65 -7.97 -18.69 17.38
CA GLN A 65 -8.37 -19.46 16.20
C GLN A 65 -9.20 -20.68 16.63
N THR A 66 -10.51 -20.60 16.44
CA THR A 66 -11.39 -21.77 16.53
C THR A 66 -11.42 -22.43 15.16
N ALA A 67 -11.29 -23.76 15.10
CA ALA A 67 -11.27 -24.47 13.83
C ALA A 67 -12.48 -24.09 12.95
N GLY A 68 -12.21 -23.57 11.76
CA GLY A 68 -13.24 -23.20 10.78
C GLY A 68 -13.83 -21.78 10.92
N LYS A 69 -13.50 -21.01 11.96
CA LYS A 69 -13.91 -19.60 12.09
C LYS A 69 -12.77 -18.68 11.66
N GLU A 70 -13.10 -17.70 10.81
CA GLU A 70 -12.15 -16.64 10.44
C GLU A 70 -11.84 -15.79 11.69
N PRO A 71 -10.55 -15.56 12.03
CA PRO A 71 -10.19 -14.79 13.21
C PRO A 71 -10.58 -13.33 13.06
N SER A 72 -10.86 -12.68 14.19
CA SER A 72 -11.03 -11.23 14.24
C SER A 72 -9.69 -10.56 14.53
N TYR A 73 -9.36 -9.50 13.79
CA TYR A 73 -8.18 -8.69 14.00
C TYR A 73 -8.55 -7.29 14.51
N ALA A 74 -7.60 -6.65 15.17
CA ALA A 74 -7.69 -5.23 15.49
C ALA A 74 -7.85 -4.39 14.22
N ASP A 75 -8.53 -3.25 14.36
CA ASP A 75 -8.68 -2.28 13.28
C ASP A 75 -7.34 -1.64 12.91
N PHE A 76 -7.33 -0.92 11.79
CA PHE A 76 -6.12 -0.26 11.32
C PHE A 76 -5.64 0.85 12.27
N GLY A 77 -6.56 1.50 13.00
CA GLY A 77 -6.23 2.52 14.00
C GLY A 77 -5.33 1.96 15.10
N SER A 78 -5.66 0.77 15.61
CA SER A 78 -4.85 0.06 16.61
C SER A 78 -3.42 -0.22 16.12
N VAL A 79 -3.23 -0.40 14.80
CA VAL A 79 -1.89 -0.60 14.20
C VAL A 79 -1.08 0.69 14.22
N VAL A 80 -1.72 1.83 13.97
CA VAL A 80 -1.08 3.15 14.06
C VAL A 80 -0.71 3.47 15.52
N ASP A 81 -1.55 3.08 16.48
CA ASP A 81 -1.24 3.23 17.91
C ASP A 81 -0.05 2.36 18.36
N GLN A 82 0.06 1.14 17.84
CA GLN A 82 1.25 0.30 18.04
C GLN A 82 2.51 0.99 17.46
N ALA A 83 2.40 1.55 16.27
CA ALA A 83 3.50 2.27 15.63
C ALA A 83 3.96 3.49 16.44
N ASN A 84 3.01 4.27 16.96
CA ASN A 84 3.30 5.41 17.83
C ASN A 84 4.00 5.00 19.13
N ARG A 85 3.55 3.91 19.78
CA ARG A 85 4.23 3.38 20.97
C ARG A 85 5.67 2.98 20.68
N TRP A 86 5.92 2.37 19.53
CA TRP A 86 7.28 2.00 19.12
C TRP A 86 8.16 3.23 18.86
N LEU A 87 7.63 4.26 18.19
CA LEU A 87 8.35 5.50 17.88
C LEU A 87 8.83 6.25 19.14
N LEU A 88 8.13 6.14 20.27
CA LEU A 88 8.57 6.70 21.55
C LEU A 88 9.88 6.09 22.05
N SER A 89 10.14 4.82 21.72
CA SER A 89 11.37 4.12 22.10
C SER A 89 12.47 4.20 21.04
N ALA A 90 12.11 4.46 19.79
CA ALA A 90 13.01 4.41 18.63
C ALA A 90 13.52 5.80 18.20
N LEU A 91 14.01 6.60 19.15
CA LEU A 91 14.37 8.01 18.95
C LEU A 91 15.50 8.25 17.93
N LYS A 92 16.28 7.22 17.57
CA LYS A 92 17.33 7.32 16.55
C LYS A 92 16.81 7.37 15.11
N PHE A 93 15.51 7.13 14.91
CA PHE A 93 14.89 7.11 13.60
C PHE A 93 13.87 8.23 13.42
N GLU A 94 13.67 8.61 12.17
CA GLU A 94 12.57 9.42 11.69
C GLU A 94 11.76 8.62 10.65
N VAL A 95 10.44 8.75 10.70
CA VAL A 95 9.52 8.17 9.72
C VAL A 95 9.60 9.01 8.45
N TYR A 96 10.10 8.38 7.41
CA TYR A 96 10.23 8.95 6.08
C TYR A 96 8.94 8.78 5.26
N LYS A 97 8.28 7.62 5.38
CA LYS A 97 7.04 7.29 4.66
C LYS A 97 6.22 6.27 5.43
N CYS A 98 4.89 6.39 5.34
CA CYS A 98 3.97 5.33 5.74
C CYS A 98 3.42 4.60 4.51
N GLU A 99 3.27 3.28 4.60
CA GLU A 99 2.72 2.44 3.54
C GLU A 99 1.76 1.40 4.13
N THR A 100 0.62 1.17 3.50
CA THR A 100 -0.32 0.11 3.88
C THR A 100 -0.14 -1.08 2.95
N LEU A 101 0.17 -2.24 3.53
CA LEU A 101 0.39 -3.47 2.75
C LEU A 101 -0.75 -4.46 2.97
N SER A 102 -1.20 -5.11 1.91
CA SER A 102 -2.19 -6.20 1.98
C SER A 102 -1.52 -7.57 1.99
N VAL A 103 -1.13 -8.07 3.15
CA VAL A 103 -0.41 -9.35 3.28
C VAL A 103 -1.39 -10.52 3.24
N LYS A 104 -1.13 -11.53 2.40
CA LYS A 104 -1.96 -12.73 2.39
C LYS A 104 -1.74 -13.54 3.67
N LEU A 105 -2.83 -14.10 4.17
CA LEU A 105 -2.82 -15.06 5.25
C LEU A 105 -2.65 -16.49 4.71
N SER A 106 -1.86 -17.29 5.43
CA SER A 106 -1.82 -18.75 5.23
C SER A 106 -3.14 -19.41 5.63
N ALA A 107 -3.26 -20.72 5.39
CA ALA A 107 -4.46 -21.49 5.74
C ALA A 107 -4.75 -21.50 7.27
N ASP A 108 -3.71 -21.34 8.10
CA ASP A 108 -3.80 -21.14 9.55
C ASP A 108 -3.87 -19.65 9.94
N TYR A 109 -4.31 -18.79 9.03
CA TYR A 109 -4.47 -17.34 9.22
C TYR A 109 -3.22 -16.61 9.72
N LYS A 110 -2.02 -17.11 9.46
CA LYS A 110 -0.80 -16.39 9.83
C LYS A 110 -0.37 -15.43 8.71
N PRO A 111 -0.03 -14.18 9.03
CA PRO A 111 0.44 -13.22 8.04
C PRO A 111 1.82 -13.61 7.51
N GLN A 112 1.95 -13.64 6.18
CA GLN A 112 3.20 -14.00 5.50
C GLN A 112 4.00 -12.73 5.13
N THR A 113 4.41 -11.94 6.11
CA THR A 113 5.08 -10.63 5.88
C THR A 113 6.47 -10.73 5.26
N GLY A 114 7.21 -11.80 5.56
CA GLY A 114 8.56 -12.01 5.05
C GLY A 114 8.64 -12.62 3.64
N GLN A 115 7.52 -13.06 3.06
CA GLN A 115 7.52 -13.78 1.79
C GLN A 115 7.43 -12.82 0.60
N ALA A 116 8.43 -12.90 -0.28
CA ALA A 116 8.43 -12.17 -1.55
C ALA A 116 7.42 -12.71 -2.57
N LEU A 117 7.15 -14.02 -2.56
CA LEU A 117 6.23 -14.66 -3.50
C LEU A 117 4.87 -14.91 -2.84
N LEU A 118 3.82 -14.41 -3.49
CA LEU A 118 2.44 -14.58 -3.12
C LEU A 118 1.73 -15.53 -4.07
N HIS A 119 1.31 -16.69 -3.56
CA HIS A 119 0.42 -17.57 -4.30
C HIS A 119 -1.04 -17.15 -4.07
N VAL A 120 -1.81 -16.93 -5.13
CA VAL A 120 -3.26 -16.66 -5.04
C VAL A 120 -4.00 -17.91 -5.51
N ALA A 121 -4.86 -18.46 -4.66
CA ALA A 121 -5.59 -19.67 -5.00
C ALA A 121 -6.67 -19.32 -6.04
N SER A 122 -6.68 -20.03 -7.16
CA SER A 122 -7.70 -19.88 -8.21
C SER A 122 -9.09 -20.35 -7.76
N ASN A 123 -9.13 -21.22 -6.75
CA ASN A 123 -10.35 -21.76 -6.15
C ASN A 123 -10.30 -21.57 -4.63
N GLY A 124 -11.46 -21.35 -4.01
CA GLY A 124 -11.59 -21.17 -2.57
C GLY A 124 -11.50 -19.70 -2.12
N LYS A 125 -11.25 -19.53 -0.82
CA LYS A 125 -11.19 -18.24 -0.13
C LYS A 125 -9.73 -17.82 0.07
N ASN A 126 -9.37 -16.63 -0.39
CA ASN A 126 -8.09 -15.99 -0.12
C ASN A 126 -8.30 -14.91 0.94
N SER A 127 -7.64 -15.02 2.09
CA SER A 127 -7.73 -14.02 3.17
C SER A 127 -6.48 -13.13 3.19
N TYR A 128 -6.67 -11.86 3.49
CA TYR A 128 -5.64 -10.84 3.48
C TYR A 128 -5.77 -9.92 4.68
N LEU A 129 -4.63 -9.52 5.22
CA LEU A 129 -4.49 -8.62 6.34
C LEU A 129 -3.80 -7.33 5.90
N ARG A 130 -4.40 -6.19 6.22
CA ARG A 130 -3.79 -4.87 6.06
C ARG A 130 -2.85 -4.64 7.24
N ILE A 131 -1.60 -4.35 6.92
CA ILE A 131 -0.56 -3.99 7.89
C ILE A 131 -0.04 -2.59 7.58
N LEU A 132 0.64 -1.97 8.54
CA LEU A 132 1.33 -0.70 8.34
C LEU A 132 2.83 -0.94 8.26
N ARG A 133 3.48 -0.46 7.21
CA ARG A 133 4.93 -0.38 7.08
C ARG A 133 5.36 1.07 7.29
N LEU A 134 6.31 1.28 8.20
CA LEU A 134 7.04 2.53 8.30
C LEU A 134 8.37 2.39 7.61
N TRP A 135 8.66 3.33 6.71
CA TRP A 135 9.98 3.54 6.15
C TRP A 135 10.72 4.53 7.02
N LEU A 136 11.94 4.17 7.42
CA LEU A 136 12.69 4.89 8.45
C LEU A 136 14.05 5.32 7.92
N ILE A 137 14.45 6.53 8.28
CA ILE A 137 15.79 7.08 8.03
C ILE A 137 16.45 7.46 9.36
N PRO A 138 17.79 7.53 9.43
CA PRO A 138 18.49 8.06 10.59
C PRO A 138 18.02 9.48 10.89
N ARG A 139 17.70 9.76 12.15
CA ARG A 139 17.27 11.10 12.57
C ARG A 139 18.46 12.07 12.51
N THR A 140 18.27 13.21 11.87
CA THR A 140 19.28 14.26 11.75
C THR A 140 19.34 15.16 12.98
N ASP A 141 18.19 15.51 13.57
CA ASP A 141 18.11 16.33 14.78
C ASP A 141 17.78 15.50 16.02
N SER A 142 18.79 15.27 16.87
CA SER A 142 18.65 14.51 18.11
C SER A 142 17.77 15.20 19.17
N ASN A 143 17.53 16.50 19.05
CA ASN A 143 16.70 17.26 20.00
C ASN A 143 15.21 17.27 19.61
N SER A 144 14.88 16.83 18.39
CA SER A 144 13.49 16.77 17.94
C SER A 144 12.69 15.73 18.74
N PRO A 145 11.44 16.04 19.14
CA PRO A 145 10.60 15.09 19.87
C PRO A 145 10.32 13.84 19.02
N ALA A 146 9.95 12.73 19.67
CA ALA A 146 9.47 11.55 18.96
C ALA A 146 8.30 11.92 18.04
N GLN A 147 8.33 11.45 16.80
CA GLN A 147 7.21 11.63 15.89
C GLN A 147 6.01 10.83 16.39
N GLN A 148 4.84 11.47 16.35
CA GLN A 148 3.56 10.83 16.57
C GLN A 148 2.76 10.91 15.27
N LEU A 149 2.35 9.77 14.74
CA LEU A 149 1.61 9.64 13.51
C LEU A 149 0.10 9.70 13.78
N GLY A 150 -0.61 10.40 12.91
CA GLY A 150 -2.06 10.28 12.75
C GLY A 150 -2.40 9.92 11.31
N TYR A 151 -3.65 9.54 11.06
CA TYR A 151 -4.14 9.31 9.71
C TYR A 151 -5.62 9.65 9.55
N ILE A 152 -6.03 9.81 8.30
CA ILE A 152 -7.43 9.79 7.87
C ILE A 152 -7.58 8.94 6.61
N THR A 153 -8.71 8.27 6.46
CA THR A 153 -9.10 7.60 5.21
C THR A 153 -10.23 8.38 4.54
N VAL A 154 -10.07 8.68 3.26
CA VAL A 154 -11.03 9.44 2.44
C VAL A 154 -11.48 8.56 1.29
N LEU A 155 -12.78 8.31 1.22
CA LEU A 155 -13.40 7.52 0.16
C LEU A 155 -14.14 8.44 -0.81
N PRO A 156 -14.26 8.06 -2.11
CA PRO A 156 -15.10 8.78 -3.05
C PRO A 156 -16.56 8.72 -2.59
N ASP A 157 -17.31 9.81 -2.79
CA ASP A 157 -18.76 9.78 -2.56
C ASP A 157 -19.49 9.11 -3.72
N HIS A 158 -20.79 8.88 -3.55
CA HIS A 158 -21.67 8.66 -4.68
C HIS A 158 -21.89 10.01 -5.38
N ALA A 159 -21.66 10.05 -6.69
CA ALA A 159 -22.10 11.17 -7.51
C ALA A 159 -23.61 11.33 -7.29
N SER A 160 -24.01 12.53 -6.87
CA SER A 160 -25.35 12.87 -6.40
C SER A 160 -26.47 12.24 -7.24
N GLY A 161 -27.18 11.22 -6.71
CA GLY A 161 -28.52 10.88 -7.21
C GLY A 161 -28.93 9.40 -7.29
N SER A 162 -28.06 8.40 -7.14
CA SER A 162 -28.48 6.99 -7.33
C SER A 162 -27.96 6.03 -6.26
N ARG A 163 -28.46 6.18 -5.03
CA ARG A 163 -28.14 5.26 -3.91
C ARG A 163 -29.03 4.01 -3.91
N THR A 164 -30.18 4.07 -4.58
CA THR A 164 -31.31 3.13 -4.38
C THR A 164 -31.35 1.94 -5.34
N GLN A 165 -30.51 1.89 -6.39
CA GLN A 165 -30.60 0.83 -7.41
C GLN A 165 -29.56 -0.29 -7.25
N VAL A 166 -28.47 -0.07 -6.51
CA VAL A 166 -27.34 -1.02 -6.47
C VAL A 166 -27.67 -2.28 -5.65
N LEU A 167 -28.40 -2.15 -4.55
CA LEU A 167 -28.68 -3.27 -3.63
C LEU A 167 -29.79 -4.22 -4.14
N ASN A 168 -30.62 -3.78 -5.08
CA ASN A 168 -31.70 -4.59 -5.66
C ASN A 168 -31.29 -5.39 -6.91
N LEU A 169 -30.08 -5.18 -7.44
CA LEU A 169 -29.59 -5.83 -8.67
C LEU A 169 -28.86 -7.15 -8.41
N PHE A 170 -28.61 -7.50 -7.15
CA PHE A 170 -27.96 -8.76 -6.76
C PHE A 170 -28.88 -9.64 -5.89
N PRO A 171 -30.09 -10.01 -6.33
CA PRO A 171 -30.78 -11.12 -5.67
C PRO A 171 -29.92 -12.37 -5.87
N GLY A 172 -29.74 -13.12 -4.79
CA GLY A 172 -28.88 -14.31 -4.77
C GLY A 172 -29.11 -15.23 -5.97
N THR A 173 -28.02 -15.82 -6.46
CA THR A 173 -28.04 -16.87 -7.50
C THR A 173 -28.55 -16.45 -8.89
N THR A 174 -28.04 -15.36 -9.47
CA THR A 174 -28.17 -15.16 -10.93
C THR A 174 -27.29 -16.17 -11.66
N THR A 175 -27.90 -17.28 -12.09
CA THR A 175 -27.33 -18.21 -13.05
C THR A 175 -26.97 -17.46 -14.34
N THR A 176 -25.68 -17.27 -14.58
CA THR A 176 -24.89 -17.05 -15.83
C THR A 176 -25.48 -16.51 -17.15
N ARG A 177 -26.77 -16.26 -17.34
CA ARG A 177 -27.35 -15.97 -18.66
C ARG A 177 -27.93 -14.57 -18.88
N ASN A 178 -28.19 -13.79 -17.83
CA ASN A 178 -28.66 -12.42 -17.99
C ASN A 178 -27.75 -11.47 -17.20
N VAL A 179 -26.60 -11.12 -17.80
CA VAL A 179 -25.79 -10.01 -17.33
C VAL A 179 -26.53 -8.73 -17.72
N VAL A 180 -27.47 -8.30 -16.88
CA VAL A 180 -27.95 -6.93 -16.93
C VAL A 180 -26.73 -6.06 -16.65
N GLU A 181 -26.44 -5.12 -17.54
CA GLU A 181 -25.41 -4.11 -17.36
C GLU A 181 -25.76 -3.34 -16.07
N VAL A 182 -25.19 -3.76 -14.95
CA VAL A 182 -25.42 -3.11 -13.66
C VAL A 182 -24.69 -1.77 -13.76
N ASN A 183 -25.45 -0.73 -14.10
CA ASN A 183 -25.03 0.67 -13.98
C ASN A 183 -24.76 0.94 -12.51
N LEU A 184 -23.54 0.61 -12.09
CA LEU A 184 -23.06 0.90 -10.75
C LEU A 184 -23.10 2.41 -10.57
N SER A 185 -23.58 2.83 -9.40
CA SER A 185 -23.56 4.22 -8.98
C SER A 185 -22.20 4.84 -9.33
N SER A 186 -22.20 5.90 -10.12
CA SER A 186 -20.99 6.64 -10.40
C SER A 186 -20.43 7.15 -9.07
N PHE A 187 -19.23 6.71 -8.74
CA PHE A 187 -18.48 7.29 -7.63
C PHE A 187 -17.83 8.59 -8.12
N ASP A 188 -17.65 9.55 -7.23
CA ASP A 188 -16.80 10.71 -7.50
C ASP A 188 -15.44 10.22 -7.97
N ASN A 189 -14.88 10.84 -9.01
CA ASN A 189 -13.53 10.54 -9.43
C ASN A 189 -12.50 11.03 -8.39
N VAL A 190 -11.23 10.63 -8.54
CA VAL A 190 -10.20 10.92 -7.53
C VAL A 190 -10.01 12.43 -7.38
N ARG A 191 -10.08 13.19 -8.48
CA ARG A 191 -9.94 14.65 -8.46
C ARG A 191 -11.06 15.31 -7.67
N THR A 192 -12.32 14.96 -7.94
CA THR A 192 -13.47 15.48 -7.20
C THR A 192 -13.39 15.15 -5.71
N THR A 193 -12.95 13.92 -5.39
CA THR A 193 -12.72 13.49 -4.01
C THR A 193 -11.70 14.38 -3.29
N VAL A 194 -10.61 14.75 -3.99
CA VAL A 194 -9.53 15.59 -3.47
C VAL A 194 -9.93 17.04 -3.35
N ASP A 195 -10.66 17.60 -4.31
CA ASP A 195 -11.15 18.97 -4.27
C ASP A 195 -12.10 19.17 -3.07
N ARG A 196 -12.98 18.18 -2.84
CA ARG A 196 -13.84 18.14 -1.66
C ARG A 196 -13.05 18.04 -0.37
N LEU A 197 -12.07 17.13 -0.31
CA LEU A 197 -11.19 16.99 0.86
C LEU A 197 -10.46 18.31 1.15
N ASN A 198 -9.87 18.95 0.16
CA ASN A 198 -9.18 20.23 0.32
C ASN A 198 -10.11 21.30 0.88
N SER A 199 -11.36 21.36 0.40
CA SER A 199 -12.38 22.27 0.94
C SER A 199 -12.66 22.00 2.41
N GLN A 200 -12.72 20.73 2.83
CA GLN A 200 -12.86 20.34 4.23
C GLN A 200 -11.63 20.70 5.07
N LEU A 201 -10.41 20.49 4.54
CA LEU A 201 -9.16 20.80 5.21
C LEU A 201 -8.95 22.30 5.42
N GLN A 202 -9.53 23.17 4.58
CA GLN A 202 -9.55 24.61 4.84
C GLN A 202 -10.40 24.98 6.06
N LEU A 203 -11.48 24.26 6.31
CA LEU A 203 -12.38 24.50 7.45
C LEU A 203 -11.89 23.83 8.73
N LYS A 204 -11.32 22.62 8.59
CA LYS A 204 -10.79 21.81 9.68
C LYS A 204 -9.45 21.22 9.26
N PRO A 205 -8.35 21.97 9.46
CA PRO A 205 -7.01 21.50 9.12
C PRO A 205 -6.65 20.22 9.88
N LEU A 206 -5.76 19.42 9.31
CA LEU A 206 -5.20 18.26 10.02
C LEU A 206 -4.39 18.76 11.22
N PRO A 207 -4.40 18.05 12.36
CA PRO A 207 -3.62 18.41 13.55
C PRO A 207 -2.14 18.02 13.37
N GLY A 208 -1.50 18.54 12.33
CA GLY A 208 -0.15 18.18 11.96
C GLY A 208 0.14 18.35 10.47
N ARG A 209 1.35 17.94 10.07
CA ARG A 209 1.86 18.06 8.70
C ARG A 209 1.72 16.73 7.96
N VAL A 210 1.21 16.76 6.73
CA VAL A 210 1.09 15.58 5.86
C VAL A 210 2.47 15.01 5.57
N LEU A 211 2.61 13.73 5.90
CA LEU A 211 3.79 12.92 5.68
C LEU A 211 3.68 12.13 4.38
N THR A 212 2.58 11.40 4.19
CA THR A 212 2.36 10.56 3.01
C THR A 212 0.89 10.57 2.61
N VAL A 213 0.64 10.60 1.31
CA VAL A 213 -0.70 10.39 0.74
C VAL A 213 -0.66 9.10 -0.08
N GLU A 214 -1.42 8.11 0.35
CA GLU A 214 -1.46 6.79 -0.26
C GLU A 214 -2.77 6.60 -1.02
N THR A 215 -2.70 6.25 -2.31
CA THR A 215 -3.85 5.76 -3.07
C THR A 215 -4.04 4.28 -2.76
N GLN A 216 -5.20 3.90 -2.24
CA GLN A 216 -5.52 2.52 -1.90
C GLN A 216 -6.79 2.03 -2.58
N THR A 217 -6.75 0.76 -3.00
CA THR A 217 -7.95 0.08 -3.50
C THR A 217 -8.61 -0.73 -2.39
N PHE A 218 -9.81 -0.31 -2.02
CA PHE A 218 -10.70 -0.99 -1.09
C PHE A 218 -11.65 -1.92 -1.83
N LYS A 219 -12.01 -3.05 -1.20
CA LYS A 219 -12.94 -4.04 -1.75
C LYS A 219 -14.22 -3.95 -0.95
N CYS A 220 -15.34 -3.78 -1.63
CA CYS A 220 -16.57 -3.29 -1.00
C CYS A 220 -17.67 -4.34 -0.92
N LEU A 221 -17.78 -5.21 -1.92
CA LEU A 221 -18.88 -6.18 -2.00
C LEU A 221 -18.33 -7.51 -2.48
N GLU A 222 -18.58 -8.53 -1.66
CA GLU A 222 -18.64 -9.92 -2.07
C GLU A 222 -20.13 -10.29 -2.07
N SER A 223 -20.66 -10.73 -3.21
CA SER A 223 -22.11 -10.92 -3.40
C SER A 223 -22.76 -11.69 -2.25
N GLY A 224 -23.55 -11.02 -1.39
CA GLY A 224 -24.35 -11.67 -0.35
C GLY A 224 -24.46 -10.93 0.99
N THR A 225 -23.49 -10.08 1.36
CA THR A 225 -23.60 -9.26 2.57
C THR A 225 -23.62 -7.78 2.21
N CYS A 226 -24.67 -7.07 2.66
CA CYS A 226 -24.80 -5.62 2.51
C CYS A 226 -23.90 -4.87 3.50
N ASP A 227 -22.72 -5.41 3.82
CA ASP A 227 -21.84 -4.82 4.79
C ASP A 227 -21.30 -3.50 4.24
N LYS A 228 -21.48 -2.44 5.01
CA LYS A 228 -20.94 -1.12 4.67
C LYS A 228 -19.42 -1.26 4.55
N LEU A 229 -18.84 -0.74 3.46
CA LEU A 229 -17.40 -0.68 3.30
C LEU A 229 -16.78 -0.09 4.57
N ASN A 230 -15.96 -0.89 5.26
CA ASN A 230 -15.21 -0.46 6.42
C ASN A 230 -13.72 -0.31 6.03
N PRO A 231 -13.23 0.93 5.78
CA PRO A 231 -11.83 1.15 5.45
C PRO A 231 -10.87 0.81 6.60
N GLU A 232 -11.39 0.72 7.83
CA GLU A 232 -10.62 0.45 9.04
C GLU A 232 -10.55 -1.05 9.37
N ALA A 233 -11.29 -1.89 8.64
CA ALA A 233 -11.15 -3.34 8.75
C ALA A 233 -9.76 -3.76 8.25
N SER A 234 -8.99 -4.40 9.12
CA SER A 234 -7.67 -4.92 8.76
C SER A 234 -7.76 -6.25 8.00
N LEU A 235 -8.76 -7.08 8.30
CA LEU A 235 -8.96 -8.36 7.62
C LEU A 235 -9.99 -8.23 6.51
N TRP A 236 -9.71 -8.84 5.37
CA TRP A 236 -10.69 -9.05 4.32
C TRP A 236 -10.40 -10.35 3.58
N SER A 237 -11.42 -10.88 2.90
CA SER A 237 -11.34 -12.15 2.20
C SER A 237 -11.96 -12.09 0.80
N GLU A 238 -11.58 -13.03 -0.05
CA GLU A 238 -11.97 -13.12 -1.45
C GLU A 238 -12.28 -14.56 -1.85
N ALA A 239 -13.49 -14.84 -2.31
CA ALA A 239 -13.83 -16.01 -3.08
C ALA A 239 -13.55 -15.77 -4.57
N ALA A 240 -13.10 -16.81 -5.27
CA ALA A 240 -12.69 -16.71 -6.66
C ALA A 240 -13.85 -16.48 -7.66
N THR A 241 -15.10 -16.77 -7.27
CA THR A 241 -16.24 -16.88 -8.21
C THR A 241 -17.24 -15.71 -8.14
N THR A 242 -17.09 -14.82 -7.17
CA THR A 242 -18.04 -13.73 -6.91
C THR A 242 -17.63 -12.46 -7.68
N ALA A 243 -18.63 -11.70 -8.15
CA ALA A 243 -18.39 -10.36 -8.65
C ALA A 243 -17.92 -9.45 -7.51
N ARG A 244 -17.01 -8.53 -7.82
CA ARG A 244 -16.28 -7.71 -6.85
C ARG A 244 -16.40 -6.26 -7.21
N LEU A 245 -16.70 -5.42 -6.21
CA LEU A 245 -16.63 -3.95 -6.34
C LEU A 245 -15.36 -3.45 -5.66
N TYR A 246 -14.57 -2.70 -6.40
CA TYR A 246 -13.38 -2.02 -5.93
C TYR A 246 -13.62 -0.52 -5.88
N LEU A 247 -13.15 0.13 -4.82
CA LEU A 247 -13.15 1.57 -4.65
C LEU A 247 -11.74 2.07 -4.37
N THR A 248 -11.30 3.05 -5.14
CA THR A 248 -10.02 3.73 -4.93
C THR A 248 -10.25 4.90 -3.98
N GLY A 249 -9.68 4.82 -2.78
CA GLY A 249 -9.66 5.88 -1.78
C GLY A 249 -8.26 6.40 -1.49
N LEU A 250 -8.18 7.39 -0.61
CA LEU A 250 -6.94 7.98 -0.15
C LEU A 250 -6.75 7.70 1.34
N ARG A 251 -5.56 7.26 1.74
CA ARG A 251 -5.14 7.24 3.14
C ARG A 251 -4.03 8.27 3.33
N ILE A 252 -4.26 9.22 4.21
CA ILE A 252 -3.36 10.35 4.44
C ILE A 252 -2.77 10.20 5.82
N PHE A 253 -1.45 9.99 5.87
CA PHE A 253 -0.68 9.95 7.11
C PHE A 253 -0.06 11.32 7.36
N TYR A 254 -0.08 11.77 8.61
CA TYR A 254 0.50 13.04 9.03
C TYR A 254 1.28 12.89 10.34
N VAL A 255 2.30 13.72 10.52
CA VAL A 255 3.00 13.87 11.80
C VAL A 255 2.22 14.88 12.63
N THR A 256 1.75 14.43 13.80
CA THR A 256 0.95 15.20 14.75
C THR A 256 1.73 16.44 15.21
N GLY A 257 1.05 17.58 15.25
CA GLY A 257 1.65 18.86 15.63
C GLY A 257 0.64 19.99 15.55
N LEU A 258 1.13 21.20 15.31
CA LEU A 258 0.26 22.35 15.07
C LEU A 258 -0.60 22.11 13.81
N PRO A 259 -1.86 22.55 13.80
CA PRO A 259 -2.72 22.41 12.64
C PRO A 259 -2.10 23.02 11.38
N ALA A 260 -2.03 22.25 10.29
CA ALA A 260 -1.45 22.71 9.03
C ALA A 260 -2.52 22.76 7.92
N CYS A 261 -2.71 23.95 7.35
CA CYS A 261 -3.65 24.18 6.24
C CYS A 261 -3.05 23.74 4.89
N GLU A 262 -2.70 22.47 4.79
CA GLU A 262 -2.08 21.90 3.58
C GLU A 262 -3.15 21.50 2.56
N ALA A 263 -2.96 21.89 1.30
CA ALA A 263 -3.81 21.47 0.19
C ALA A 263 -3.14 20.36 -0.60
N ILE A 264 -3.83 19.24 -0.78
CA ILE A 264 -3.32 18.05 -1.46
C ILE A 264 -3.59 18.16 -2.96
N GLY A 265 -2.61 17.77 -3.78
CA GLY A 265 -2.72 17.66 -5.22
C GLY A 265 -2.17 16.35 -5.74
N PHE A 266 -2.52 16.02 -6.98
CA PHE A 266 -2.04 14.84 -7.68
C PHE A 266 -1.58 15.19 -9.09
N TYR A 267 -0.57 14.44 -9.55
CA TYR A 267 -0.13 14.37 -10.92
C TYR A 267 -0.04 12.90 -11.32
N ASP A 268 -0.72 12.54 -12.41
CA ASP A 268 -0.73 11.18 -12.93
C ASP A 268 -0.02 11.16 -14.28
N GLU A 269 1.02 10.35 -14.38
CA GLU A 269 1.66 10.02 -15.64
C GLU A 269 1.24 8.63 -16.09
N VAL A 270 0.40 8.60 -17.12
CA VAL A 270 -0.05 7.36 -17.76
C VAL A 270 0.99 6.95 -18.81
N PRO A 271 1.49 5.69 -18.81
CA PRO A 271 2.42 5.24 -19.84
C PRO A 271 1.78 5.35 -21.22
N GLU A 272 2.56 5.76 -22.23
CA GLU A 272 2.06 5.84 -23.60
C GLU A 272 1.59 4.47 -24.07
N MET A 273 0.43 4.44 -24.74
CA MET A 273 -0.19 3.22 -25.24
C MET A 273 -0.04 3.09 -26.74
N PHE A 274 0.68 2.06 -27.18
CA PHE A 274 0.88 1.74 -28.59
C PHE A 274 -0.07 0.62 -29.01
N HIS A 275 -0.92 0.91 -30.00
CA HIS A 275 -1.84 -0.06 -30.58
C HIS A 275 -1.18 -0.70 -31.80
N SER A 276 -0.85 -1.99 -31.72
CA SER A 276 -0.45 -2.74 -32.91
C SER A 276 -1.71 -3.19 -33.66
N LYS A 277 -1.74 -2.93 -34.97
CA LYS A 277 -2.79 -3.43 -35.88
C LYS A 277 -2.49 -4.86 -36.37
N ASP A 278 -1.40 -5.48 -35.90
CA ASP A 278 -0.90 -6.72 -36.46
C ASP A 278 -1.55 -7.94 -35.79
N GLY A 279 -2.40 -8.64 -36.55
CA GLY A 279 -2.98 -9.94 -36.19
C GLY A 279 -4.44 -9.92 -35.74
N LEU A 280 -4.98 -11.11 -35.51
CA LEU A 280 -6.34 -11.35 -35.00
C LEU A 280 -6.41 -11.04 -33.49
N GLY A 281 -6.30 -9.77 -33.10
CA GLY A 281 -6.51 -9.34 -31.71
C GLY A 281 -5.83 -8.03 -31.35
N LEU A 282 -6.38 -7.32 -30.34
CA LEU A 282 -5.78 -6.09 -29.84
C LEU A 282 -4.57 -6.40 -28.95
N LYS A 283 -3.37 -6.19 -29.49
CA LYS A 283 -2.12 -6.14 -28.72
C LYS A 283 -1.82 -4.68 -28.37
N VAL A 284 -2.01 -4.35 -27.10
CA VAL A 284 -1.60 -3.05 -26.53
C VAL A 284 -0.20 -3.22 -25.96
N LYS A 285 0.73 -2.35 -26.36
CA LYS A 285 2.03 -2.20 -25.73
C LYS A 285 2.05 -0.89 -24.95
N PHE A 286 2.87 -0.83 -23.90
CA PHE A 286 3.01 0.35 -23.06
C PHE A 286 4.45 0.87 -23.14
N ALA A 287 4.63 2.18 -22.96
CA ALA A 287 5.92 2.78 -22.66
C ALA A 287 6.57 2.14 -21.42
N THR A 288 7.89 2.20 -21.34
CA THR A 288 8.63 1.69 -20.18
C THR A 288 8.48 2.61 -18.97
N VAL A 289 8.77 2.07 -17.77
CA VAL A 289 8.77 2.86 -16.52
C VAL A 289 9.74 4.04 -16.62
N ASP A 290 10.91 3.87 -17.23
CA ASP A 290 11.89 4.95 -17.42
C ASP A 290 11.34 6.10 -18.28
N GLN A 291 10.58 5.77 -19.33
CA GLN A 291 9.92 6.78 -20.17
C GLN A 291 8.84 7.54 -19.38
N THR A 292 8.05 6.83 -18.58
CA THR A 292 7.06 7.44 -17.67
C THR A 292 7.75 8.35 -16.63
N LEU A 293 8.83 7.90 -15.99
CA LEU A 293 9.59 8.69 -15.02
C LEU A 293 10.25 9.91 -15.64
N SER A 294 10.75 9.81 -16.87
CA SER A 294 11.33 10.94 -17.59
C SER A 294 10.31 12.08 -17.79
N LYS A 295 9.07 11.74 -18.18
CA LYS A 295 7.98 12.72 -18.30
C LYS A 295 7.58 13.32 -16.96
N ALA A 296 7.47 12.49 -15.92
CA ALA A 296 7.18 12.95 -14.58
C ALA A 296 8.30 13.87 -14.02
N SER A 297 9.56 13.60 -14.36
CA SER A 297 10.70 14.47 -14.05
C SER A 297 10.53 15.85 -14.68
N HIS A 298 10.18 15.90 -15.97
CA HIS A 298 9.93 17.16 -16.67
C HIS A 298 8.75 17.94 -16.07
N TRP A 299 7.70 17.26 -15.62
CA TRP A 299 6.62 17.91 -14.89
C TRP A 299 7.12 18.47 -13.56
N LEU A 300 7.87 17.69 -12.78
CA LEU A 300 8.35 18.06 -11.45
C LEU A 300 9.33 19.25 -11.49
N GLN A 301 10.23 19.29 -12.47
CA GLN A 301 11.16 20.41 -12.72
C GLN A 301 10.47 21.75 -12.97
N ARG A 302 9.20 21.74 -13.42
CA ARG A 302 8.40 22.95 -13.68
C ARG A 302 7.62 23.43 -12.46
N GLN A 303 7.63 22.67 -11.36
CA GLN A 303 6.89 23.03 -10.16
C GLN A 303 7.74 23.91 -9.24
N GLN A 304 7.15 24.98 -8.72
CA GLN A 304 7.82 25.92 -7.80
C GLN A 304 7.23 25.84 -6.38
N ASP A 305 5.92 25.57 -6.25
CA ASP A 305 5.18 25.65 -4.98
C ASP A 305 4.55 24.31 -4.57
N VAL A 306 5.29 23.22 -4.80
CA VAL A 306 4.83 21.88 -4.41
C VAL A 306 5.85 21.21 -3.51
N ARG A 307 5.36 20.38 -2.60
CA ARG A 307 6.17 19.42 -1.85
C ARG A 307 5.65 18.03 -2.15
N VAL A 308 6.43 17.22 -2.86
CA VAL A 308 6.12 15.81 -3.10
C VAL A 308 6.09 15.08 -1.76
N VAL A 309 5.00 14.34 -1.51
CA VAL A 309 4.80 13.52 -0.30
C VAL A 309 4.58 12.05 -0.62
N SER A 310 4.30 11.72 -1.88
CA SER A 310 4.15 10.34 -2.33
C SER A 310 4.44 10.22 -3.82
N ILE A 311 5.09 9.13 -4.21
CA ILE A 311 5.20 8.67 -5.59
C ILE A 311 4.82 7.19 -5.56
N GLN A 312 3.84 6.80 -6.36
CA GLN A 312 3.29 5.45 -6.32
C GLN A 312 3.03 4.91 -7.72
N MET A 313 3.33 3.64 -7.93
CA MET A 313 2.87 2.89 -9.10
C MET A 313 1.52 2.26 -8.80
N ILE A 314 0.45 2.88 -9.27
CA ILE A 314 -0.91 2.40 -9.01
C ILE A 314 -1.43 1.55 -10.19
N ASP A 315 -2.11 0.45 -9.87
CA ASP A 315 -2.78 -0.38 -10.86
C ASP A 315 -4.11 0.25 -11.27
N VAL A 316 -4.24 0.61 -12.55
CA VAL A 316 -5.46 1.16 -13.15
C VAL A 316 -6.07 0.13 -14.09
N LYS A 317 -7.36 -0.14 -13.91
CA LYS A 317 -8.11 -1.04 -14.79
C LYS A 317 -8.22 -0.42 -16.18
N LEU A 318 -7.98 -1.24 -17.20
CA LEU A 318 -8.16 -0.86 -18.59
C LEU A 318 -9.59 -1.17 -19.04
N GLU A 319 -10.26 -0.18 -19.60
CA GLU A 319 -11.59 -0.33 -20.15
C GLU A 319 -11.53 -0.62 -21.64
N ARG A 320 -12.31 -1.61 -22.08
CA ARG A 320 -12.39 -2.02 -23.47
C ARG A 320 -13.72 -1.57 -24.04
N THR A 321 -13.69 -0.58 -24.92
CA THR A 321 -14.89 -0.04 -25.58
C THR A 321 -14.91 -0.46 -27.03
N GLN A 322 -15.99 -1.08 -27.50
CA GLN A 322 -16.19 -1.34 -28.92
C GLN A 322 -16.87 -0.15 -29.58
N VAL A 323 -16.19 0.51 -30.52
CA VAL A 323 -16.72 1.61 -31.32
C VAL A 323 -16.54 1.26 -32.79
N SER A 324 -17.66 1.02 -33.50
CA SER A 324 -17.69 0.83 -34.96
C SER A 324 -16.68 -0.21 -35.47
N ASN A 325 -16.76 -1.45 -34.97
CA ASN A 325 -15.84 -2.58 -35.25
C ASN A 325 -14.38 -2.39 -34.79
N CYS A 326 -14.04 -1.25 -34.18
CA CYS A 326 -12.75 -1.04 -33.55
C CYS A 326 -12.89 -1.22 -32.04
N THR A 327 -12.07 -2.10 -31.47
CA THR A 327 -11.90 -2.15 -30.03
C THR A 327 -10.89 -1.06 -29.64
N LYS A 328 -11.30 -0.13 -28.78
CA LYS A 328 -10.42 0.84 -28.12
C LYS A 328 -10.15 0.39 -26.69
N VAL A 329 -8.92 0.61 -26.22
CA VAL A 329 -8.55 0.43 -24.82
C VAL A 329 -8.29 1.80 -24.22
N GLN A 330 -8.97 2.08 -23.11
CA GLN A 330 -8.87 3.33 -22.38
C GLN A 330 -8.31 3.08 -20.98
N CYS A 331 -7.47 4.00 -20.52
CA CYS A 331 -6.96 4.05 -19.17
C CYS A 331 -7.45 5.36 -18.54
N ASP A 332 -8.33 5.28 -17.54
CA ASP A 332 -8.75 6.45 -16.77
C ASP A 332 -8.09 6.43 -15.38
N PRO A 333 -7.03 7.23 -15.16
CA PRO A 333 -6.34 7.26 -13.87
C PRO A 333 -7.20 7.86 -12.75
N LEU A 334 -8.28 8.57 -13.08
CA LEU A 334 -9.16 9.22 -12.10
C LEU A 334 -10.33 8.31 -11.68
N GLN A 335 -10.48 7.14 -12.30
CA GLN A 335 -11.52 6.18 -11.94
C GLN A 335 -11.39 5.76 -10.47
N SER A 336 -12.45 6.00 -9.69
CA SER A 336 -12.47 5.70 -8.25
C SER A 336 -13.32 4.50 -7.87
N GLY A 337 -13.98 3.88 -8.83
CA GLY A 337 -14.72 2.65 -8.60
C GLY A 337 -14.82 1.82 -9.87
N TYR A 338 -14.68 0.50 -9.72
CA TYR A 338 -14.85 -0.44 -10.82
C TYR A 338 -15.27 -1.81 -10.29
N THR A 339 -15.93 -2.60 -11.15
CA THR A 339 -16.24 -3.99 -10.84
C THR A 339 -15.39 -4.97 -11.62
N GLU A 340 -15.22 -6.15 -11.03
CA GLU A 340 -14.63 -7.30 -11.69
C GLU A 340 -15.61 -8.46 -11.59
N THR A 341 -15.82 -9.16 -12.70
CA THR A 341 -16.61 -10.39 -12.72
C THR A 341 -15.72 -11.53 -13.19
N PRO A 342 -15.08 -12.25 -12.24
CA PRO A 342 -14.17 -13.34 -12.57
C PRO A 342 -14.82 -14.36 -13.53
N GLY A 343 -14.09 -14.75 -14.57
CA GLY A 343 -14.52 -15.79 -15.52
C GLY A 343 -15.42 -15.35 -16.68
N LEU A 344 -15.96 -14.13 -16.68
CA LEU A 344 -16.77 -13.62 -17.80
C LEU A 344 -15.97 -12.73 -18.77
N THR A 345 -15.07 -11.91 -18.25
CA THR A 345 -14.32 -10.92 -19.04
C THR A 345 -12.83 -10.97 -18.71
N GLU A 346 -11.99 -10.90 -19.75
CA GLU A 346 -10.56 -10.70 -19.57
C GLU A 346 -10.32 -9.33 -18.91
N MET A 347 -9.73 -9.33 -17.72
CA MET A 347 -9.41 -8.13 -16.97
C MET A 347 -7.97 -7.73 -17.27
N ARG A 348 -7.74 -6.48 -17.65
CA ARG A 348 -6.40 -5.94 -17.91
C ARG A 348 -6.16 -4.71 -17.06
N TYR A 349 -4.93 -4.56 -16.60
CA TYR A 349 -4.48 -3.43 -15.80
C TYR A 349 -3.22 -2.86 -16.42
N THR A 350 -2.99 -1.58 -16.18
CA THR A 350 -1.69 -0.95 -16.41
C THR A 350 -1.25 -0.25 -15.13
N LYS A 351 0.06 -0.13 -14.93
CA LYS A 351 0.60 0.68 -13.85
C LYS A 351 0.83 2.09 -14.36
N ILE A 352 0.26 3.07 -13.67
CA ILE A 352 0.58 4.49 -13.89
C ILE A 352 1.45 4.99 -12.75
N LEU A 353 2.17 6.09 -12.98
CA LEU A 353 2.89 6.78 -11.91
C LEU A 353 2.01 7.91 -11.36
N ARG A 354 1.67 7.86 -10.08
CA ARG A 354 0.95 8.92 -9.37
C ARG A 354 1.88 9.63 -8.39
N ILE A 355 2.02 10.94 -8.55
CA ILE A 355 2.72 11.82 -7.61
C ILE A 355 1.68 12.57 -6.79
N ALA A 356 1.65 12.34 -5.49
CA ALA A 356 0.89 13.16 -4.55
C ALA A 356 1.80 14.25 -3.98
N TYR A 357 1.30 15.47 -3.92
CA TYR A 357 2.04 16.63 -3.43
C TYR A 357 1.16 17.54 -2.58
N ILE A 358 1.81 18.34 -1.75
CA ILE A 358 1.19 19.43 -1.02
C ILE A 358 1.45 20.74 -1.77
N LYS A 359 0.41 21.52 -2.01
CA LYS A 359 0.49 22.89 -2.51
C LYS A 359 0.75 23.83 -1.34
N GLY A 360 1.78 24.66 -1.45
CA GLY A 360 2.08 25.66 -0.44
C GLY A 360 3.33 26.45 -0.82
N LYS A 361 3.39 27.71 -0.37
CA LYS A 361 4.59 28.54 -0.55
C LYS A 361 5.71 27.90 0.26
N THR A 362 6.70 27.34 -0.42
CA THR A 362 7.99 27.09 0.23
C THR A 362 8.51 28.45 0.69
N LEU A 363 8.91 28.56 1.95
CA LEU A 363 9.48 29.81 2.49
C LEU A 363 10.75 30.22 1.74
N ASP A 364 11.43 29.24 1.15
CA ASP A 364 12.58 29.45 0.29
C ASP A 364 12.14 29.48 -1.18
N ASN A 365 12.42 30.61 -1.84
CA ASN A 365 12.10 30.88 -3.25
C ASN A 365 12.90 30.01 -4.26
N SER A 366 13.66 29.03 -3.79
CA SER A 366 14.43 28.14 -4.67
C SER A 366 13.55 26.98 -5.13
N PRO A 367 13.43 26.73 -6.45
CA PRO A 367 12.67 25.59 -6.96
C PRO A 367 13.29 24.29 -6.43
N LEU A 368 12.61 23.64 -5.47
CA LEU A 368 13.07 22.41 -4.81
C LEU A 368 13.47 21.31 -5.79
N TYR A 369 12.87 21.31 -6.99
CA TYR A 369 13.04 20.28 -8.00
C TYR A 369 13.73 20.76 -9.28
N SER A 370 14.35 21.95 -9.29
CA SER A 370 15.13 22.37 -10.46
C SER A 370 16.30 21.42 -10.68
N GLY A 371 16.30 20.69 -11.79
CA GLY A 371 17.36 19.75 -12.15
C GLY A 371 17.18 18.32 -11.61
N ILE A 372 16.04 17.99 -10.99
CA ILE A 372 15.77 16.61 -10.57
C ILE A 372 15.42 15.75 -11.79
N ASN A 373 16.15 14.67 -11.98
CA ASN A 373 15.83 13.61 -12.95
C ASN A 373 15.47 12.35 -12.17
N LEU A 374 14.19 11.98 -12.20
CA LEU A 374 13.70 10.77 -11.58
C LEU A 374 14.25 9.56 -12.34
N THR A 375 14.83 8.63 -11.59
CA THR A 375 15.21 7.31 -12.08
C THR A 375 14.53 6.29 -11.18
N SER A 376 14.55 5.01 -11.55
CA SER A 376 14.10 3.99 -10.60
C SER A 376 15.03 2.80 -10.60
N ARG A 377 15.07 2.12 -9.47
CA ARG A 377 15.71 0.82 -9.33
C ARG A 377 14.73 -0.16 -8.73
N LEU A 378 14.48 -1.23 -9.48
CA LEU A 378 13.67 -2.35 -9.03
C LEU A 378 14.57 -3.44 -8.42
N PHE A 379 14.37 -3.71 -7.14
CA PHE A 379 15.02 -4.78 -6.41
C PHE A 379 14.10 -6.00 -6.39
N ILE A 380 14.54 -7.03 -7.10
CA ILE A 380 13.83 -8.29 -7.23
C ILE A 380 14.42 -9.27 -6.20
N PRO A 381 13.62 -9.81 -5.27
CA PRO A 381 14.09 -10.84 -4.35
C PRO A 381 14.71 -12.01 -5.12
N ALA A 382 15.96 -12.36 -4.83
CA ALA A 382 16.67 -13.40 -5.56
C ALA A 382 16.07 -14.78 -5.25
N ARG A 383 16.07 -15.67 -6.25
CA ARG A 383 15.59 -17.05 -6.05
C ARG A 383 16.71 -17.87 -5.40
N ILE A 384 16.50 -18.32 -4.17
CA ILE A 384 17.46 -19.14 -3.43
C ILE A 384 17.32 -20.62 -3.85
N LYS A 385 16.08 -21.13 -3.92
CA LYS A 385 15.75 -22.51 -4.33
C LYS A 385 14.46 -22.52 -5.13
N ARG A 386 14.12 -23.65 -5.79
CA ARG A 386 12.94 -23.83 -6.67
C ARG A 386 11.74 -22.90 -6.34
N ARG A 387 11.19 -22.94 -5.13
CA ARG A 387 10.03 -22.09 -4.76
C ARG A 387 10.35 -21.05 -3.68
N ASN A 388 11.61 -20.93 -3.28
CA ASN A 388 12.03 -20.07 -2.19
C ASN A 388 12.79 -18.88 -2.76
N PHE A 389 12.34 -17.70 -2.39
CA PHE A 389 12.99 -16.44 -2.69
C PHE A 389 13.61 -15.89 -1.42
N GLU A 390 14.50 -14.93 -1.58
CA GLU A 390 14.94 -14.07 -0.49
C GLU A 390 13.74 -13.50 0.26
N THR A 391 13.94 -13.36 1.57
CA THR A 391 13.01 -12.64 2.42
C THR A 391 13.05 -11.15 2.08
N PHE A 392 11.98 -10.44 2.41
CA PHE A 392 11.95 -8.99 2.24
C PHE A 392 13.11 -8.28 2.97
N SER A 393 13.48 -8.75 4.17
CA SER A 393 14.65 -8.22 4.91
C SER A 393 15.95 -8.36 4.12
N GLN A 394 16.21 -9.52 3.51
CA GLN A 394 17.40 -9.74 2.68
C GLN A 394 17.42 -8.81 1.45
N THR A 395 16.28 -8.59 0.81
CA THR A 395 16.18 -7.62 -0.29
C THR A 395 16.41 -6.18 0.19
N MET A 396 15.96 -5.83 1.39
CA MET A 396 16.22 -4.51 1.99
C MET A 396 17.69 -4.27 2.31
N HIS A 397 18.47 -5.30 2.66
CA HIS A 397 19.92 -5.15 2.79
C HIS A 397 20.57 -4.75 1.45
N GLN A 398 20.09 -5.29 0.33
CA GLN A 398 20.57 -4.89 -1.00
C GLN A 398 20.20 -3.44 -1.32
N VAL A 399 18.99 -3.00 -0.95
CA VAL A 399 18.57 -1.60 -1.08
C VAL A 399 19.50 -0.69 -0.27
N ALA A 400 19.72 -1.00 1.01
CA ALA A 400 20.56 -0.19 1.89
C ALA A 400 22.03 -0.18 1.45
N SER A 401 22.55 -1.30 0.96
CA SER A 401 23.90 -1.36 0.39
C SER A 401 24.00 -0.54 -0.89
N TRP A 402 23.02 -0.63 -1.78
CA TRP A 402 23.01 0.16 -3.02
C TRP A 402 22.96 1.66 -2.73
N LEU A 403 22.08 2.10 -1.82
CA LEU A 403 21.98 3.51 -1.42
C LEU A 403 23.29 4.05 -0.86
N ARG A 404 23.98 3.26 -0.02
CA ARG A 404 25.31 3.62 0.51
C ARG A 404 26.36 3.76 -0.59
N THR A 405 26.40 2.81 -1.52
CA THR A 405 27.41 2.82 -2.59
C THR A 405 27.14 3.87 -3.65
N SER A 406 25.87 4.11 -4.02
CA SER A 406 25.53 5.05 -5.09
C SER A 406 25.47 6.50 -4.64
N GLY A 407 25.25 6.75 -3.34
CA GLY A 407 25.01 8.10 -2.81
C GLY A 407 23.80 8.79 -3.44
N THR A 408 22.92 8.04 -4.12
CA THR A 408 21.76 8.59 -4.81
C THR A 408 20.73 9.04 -3.78
N PRO A 409 20.27 10.31 -3.81
CA PRO A 409 19.23 10.76 -2.91
C PRO A 409 17.94 10.00 -3.19
N LEU A 410 17.39 9.37 -2.15
CA LEU A 410 16.12 8.66 -2.23
C LEU A 410 14.97 9.68 -2.20
N LEU A 411 14.14 9.68 -3.23
CA LEU A 411 12.91 10.49 -3.25
C LEU A 411 11.69 9.68 -2.79
N MET A 412 11.67 8.38 -3.08
CA MET A 412 10.61 7.49 -2.59
C MET A 412 11.04 6.02 -2.60
N CYS A 413 10.51 5.24 -1.65
CA CYS A 413 10.57 3.78 -1.68
C CYS A 413 9.16 3.20 -1.55
N GLU A 414 8.83 2.18 -2.34
CA GLU A 414 7.56 1.47 -2.21
C GLU A 414 7.67 -0.04 -2.46
N THR A 415 6.71 -0.77 -1.91
CA THR A 415 6.51 -2.20 -2.15
C THR A 415 5.51 -2.37 -3.29
N THR A 416 5.99 -2.76 -4.46
CA THR A 416 5.14 -2.95 -5.65
C THR A 416 4.98 -4.42 -5.99
N ARG A 417 3.85 -4.79 -6.59
CA ARG A 417 3.57 -6.17 -7.01
C ARG A 417 3.61 -6.28 -8.52
N TYR A 418 4.34 -7.28 -9.01
CA TYR A 418 4.24 -7.70 -10.40
C TYR A 418 3.74 -9.13 -10.51
N TYR A 419 2.98 -9.36 -11.57
CA TYR A 419 2.54 -10.69 -11.94
C TYR A 419 3.72 -11.46 -12.54
N CYS A 420 3.99 -12.66 -12.02
CA CYS A 420 5.01 -13.53 -12.56
C CYS A 420 4.35 -14.67 -13.35
N SER A 421 4.27 -14.54 -14.67
CA SER A 421 3.92 -15.65 -15.55
C SER A 421 5.20 -16.34 -16.01
N ARG A 422 5.48 -17.55 -15.54
CA ARG A 422 6.49 -18.40 -16.18
C ARG A 422 5.81 -19.57 -16.90
N PRO A 423 6.14 -19.83 -18.17
CA PRO A 423 5.56 -20.93 -18.93
C PRO A 423 5.90 -22.31 -18.33
N ASP A 424 7.02 -22.41 -17.58
CA ASP A 424 7.46 -23.69 -16.99
C ASP A 424 6.75 -24.05 -15.67
N PHE A 425 5.88 -23.18 -15.15
CA PHE A 425 5.18 -23.41 -13.89
C PHE A 425 3.69 -23.10 -14.03
N VAL A 426 2.84 -24.08 -13.68
CA VAL A 426 1.39 -23.93 -13.53
C VAL A 426 1.05 -23.16 -12.24
N ILE A 427 1.78 -22.08 -11.95
CA ILE A 427 1.61 -21.29 -10.72
C ILE A 427 1.41 -19.84 -11.14
N ASN A 428 0.16 -19.38 -11.03
CA ASN A 428 -0.18 -17.97 -11.10
C ASN A 428 0.14 -17.34 -9.73
N GLY A 429 1.01 -16.34 -9.71
CA GLY A 429 1.43 -15.70 -8.46
C GLY A 429 1.86 -14.25 -8.67
N PHE A 430 1.79 -13.48 -7.60
CA PHE A 430 2.36 -12.14 -7.54
C PHE A 430 3.68 -12.22 -6.81
N GLN A 431 4.70 -11.54 -7.31
CA GLN A 431 5.91 -11.32 -6.56
C GLN A 431 5.91 -9.87 -6.09
N SER A 432 6.29 -9.65 -4.84
CA SER A 432 6.52 -8.34 -4.26
C SER A 432 7.96 -7.92 -4.55
N TYR A 433 8.11 -6.68 -4.97
CA TYR A 433 9.36 -6.07 -5.37
C TYR A 433 9.51 -4.75 -4.64
N LEU A 434 10.76 -4.33 -4.50
CA LEU A 434 11.11 -3.05 -3.91
C LEU A 434 11.48 -2.08 -5.02
N MET A 435 10.74 -0.99 -5.14
CA MET A 435 11.08 0.06 -6.08
C MET A 435 11.55 1.29 -5.32
N CYS A 436 12.77 1.71 -5.61
CA CYS A 436 13.31 2.99 -5.16
C CYS A 436 13.29 3.96 -6.34
N ILE A 437 12.79 5.17 -6.10
CA ILE A 437 12.77 6.29 -7.03
C ILE A 437 13.65 7.40 -6.48
#